data_AF-A0A2W2FW06-F1
#
_entry.id   AF-A0A2W2FW06-F1
#
_cell.length_a   1.000
_cell.length_b   1.000
_cell.length_c   1.000
_cell.angle_alpha   90.00
_cell.angle_beta   90.00
_cell.angle_gamma   90.00
#
_symmetry.space_group_name_H-M   'P 1'
#
loop_
_entity.id
_entity.type
_entity.pdbx_description
1 polymer ?
#
loop_
_entity_poly.entity_id
_entity_poly.type
_entity_poly.pdbx_seq_one_letter_code
_entity_poly.pdbx_strand_id
1 'polypeptide(L)'
;MTTDASHDFTRPNTGAFSPANTGTDEPPLVQLLTPEGERVHHPDYDIDLTPDEVKSLYRDLVMVRRVDLEAVSLQRQGELGLWASLLGQEAAQVGSGRALTNADMAFPTYREHGVAWCRDVDPVKLLGMFRGVNHGGWNPAEHNFHLYTIVIGTQTLHAVGYAMGMQRDGAVGEDGSATIVYFGDGATSQGDVNEAFTWASVFNAPVVFFCQNNQWAISEPLEKQTRIPLYRRASGFGFPGVRVDGNDVFACLAVTTQALKAAREGQGPTLIEAFTYRMGAHTTSDDPTRYRVATELEAWKLKDPIERVKAYLFKNRLADQDFFDAVDTEADALGRDVRKRCLELPDPDPLAMFEHVYSEPHALTAEERDQFAAYLAGFDDAAGGETR
;
A
#
# COMPACT_ATOMS: atom_id res chain seq x y z
N MET A 1 23.71 -22.98 -57.72
CA MET A 1 24.17 -21.60 -57.58
C MET A 1 23.57 -21.05 -56.30
N THR A 2 24.38 -21.13 -55.26
CA THR A 2 24.22 -20.55 -53.93
C THR A 2 24.24 -19.03 -54.03
N THR A 3 23.24 -18.35 -53.49
CA THR A 3 23.36 -16.94 -53.10
C THR A 3 22.82 -16.80 -51.69
N ASP A 4 23.80 -16.80 -50.80
CA ASP A 4 23.81 -16.35 -49.43
C ASP A 4 23.45 -14.86 -49.39
N ALA A 5 22.47 -14.48 -48.57
CA ALA A 5 22.11 -13.09 -48.32
C ALA A 5 22.23 -12.85 -46.81
N SER A 6 23.45 -12.54 -46.39
CA SER A 6 23.77 -12.00 -45.09
C SER A 6 23.24 -10.57 -44.98
N HIS A 7 22.14 -10.39 -44.24
CA HIS A 7 21.76 -9.08 -43.73
C HIS A 7 22.19 -8.96 -42.27
N ASP A 8 23.34 -8.33 -42.12
CA ASP A 8 23.92 -7.83 -40.89
C ASP A 8 23.03 -6.72 -40.32
N PHE A 9 22.17 -7.07 -39.35
CA PHE A 9 21.45 -6.10 -38.53
C PHE A 9 22.42 -5.57 -37.46
N THR A 10 23.26 -4.61 -37.86
CA THR A 10 23.98 -3.76 -36.92
C THR A 10 22.95 -2.93 -36.15
N ARG A 11 22.74 -3.28 -34.87
CA ARG A 11 21.93 -2.49 -33.93
C ARG A 11 22.55 -1.08 -33.84
N PRO A 12 21.77 0.01 -33.96
CA PRO A 12 22.29 1.34 -33.69
C PRO A 12 22.79 1.38 -32.25
N ASN A 13 24.03 1.81 -32.10
CA ASN A 13 24.69 2.12 -30.84
C ASN A 13 23.75 2.97 -29.97
N THR A 14 23.13 2.36 -28.96
CA THR A 14 22.38 3.08 -27.93
C THR A 14 23.40 3.80 -27.06
N GLY A 15 23.87 4.95 -27.55
CA GLY A 15 24.59 5.91 -26.73
C GLY A 15 23.76 6.13 -25.47
N ALA A 16 24.41 5.93 -24.32
CA ALA A 16 23.82 6.20 -23.02
C ALA A 16 23.25 7.62 -23.02
N PHE A 17 21.92 7.72 -23.06
CA PHE A 17 21.24 8.96 -22.77
C PHE A 17 21.49 9.23 -21.28
N SER A 18 22.46 10.10 -21.04
CA SER A 18 22.61 10.80 -19.76
C SER A 18 21.23 11.35 -19.36
N PRO A 19 20.78 11.18 -18.11
CA PRO A 19 19.49 11.73 -17.71
C PRO A 19 19.54 13.22 -18.00
N ALA A 20 18.65 13.65 -18.91
CA ALA A 20 18.48 15.05 -19.19
C ALA A 20 18.16 15.71 -17.84
N ASN A 21 19.11 16.52 -17.40
CA ASN A 21 18.93 17.52 -16.37
C ASN A 21 17.78 18.42 -16.85
N THR A 22 16.55 18.09 -16.47
CA THR A 22 15.38 18.92 -16.73
C THR A 22 15.52 20.14 -15.85
N GLY A 23 15.88 21.27 -16.48
CA GLY A 23 16.16 22.52 -15.79
C GLY A 23 15.09 22.90 -14.77
N THR A 24 15.53 23.07 -13.52
CA THR A 24 15.37 24.24 -12.63
C THR A 24 14.02 24.96 -12.46
N ASP A 25 12.90 24.46 -12.98
CA ASP A 25 11.57 25.05 -12.76
C ASP A 25 10.51 24.02 -12.29
N GLU A 26 10.96 22.85 -11.81
CA GLU A 26 10.04 21.93 -11.13
C GLU A 26 9.77 22.43 -9.71
N PRO A 27 8.49 22.57 -9.30
CA PRO A 27 8.20 22.76 -7.88
C PRO A 27 8.81 21.58 -7.12
N PRO A 28 9.58 21.86 -6.06
CA PRO A 28 10.28 20.83 -5.33
C PRO A 28 9.29 19.81 -4.76
N LEU A 29 9.77 18.58 -4.60
CA LEU A 29 9.12 17.56 -3.78
C LEU A 29 8.71 18.17 -2.43
N VAL A 30 7.45 18.04 -2.02
CA VAL A 30 7.03 18.50 -0.69
C VAL A 30 7.76 17.64 0.36
N GLN A 31 8.56 18.28 1.19
CA GLN A 31 9.35 17.67 2.25
C GLN A 31 9.33 18.60 3.46
N LEU A 32 9.01 18.03 4.62
CA LEU A 32 8.89 18.66 5.92
C LEU A 32 9.94 18.18 6.92
N LEU A 33 10.57 17.05 6.64
CA LEU A 33 11.64 16.44 7.40
C LEU A 33 12.70 15.89 6.43
N THR A 34 13.92 16.41 6.49
CA THR A 34 15.03 15.93 5.65
C THR A 34 15.47 14.52 6.07
N PRO A 35 16.20 13.75 5.24
CA PRO A 35 16.76 12.45 5.63
C PRO A 35 17.58 12.47 6.93
N GLU A 36 18.23 13.59 7.24
CA GLU A 36 19.00 13.78 8.47
C GLU A 36 18.13 14.13 9.68
N GLY A 37 16.80 14.21 9.53
CA GLY A 37 15.86 14.55 10.59
C GLY A 37 15.79 16.05 10.91
N GLU A 38 16.08 16.93 9.95
CA GLU A 38 15.93 18.38 10.11
C GLU A 38 14.55 18.84 9.63
N ARG A 39 13.86 19.69 10.42
CA ARG A 39 12.54 20.23 10.05
C ARG A 39 12.69 21.30 8.97
N VAL A 40 11.85 21.21 7.93
CA VAL A 40 11.77 22.19 6.83
C VAL A 40 10.33 22.68 6.70
N HIS A 41 10.10 23.99 6.66
CA HIS A 41 8.75 24.53 6.48
C HIS A 41 8.42 24.68 4.99
N HIS A 42 7.20 24.31 4.59
CA HIS A 42 6.68 24.52 3.25
C HIS A 42 5.50 25.51 3.30
N PRO A 43 5.43 26.52 2.41
CA PRO A 43 4.42 27.58 2.49
C PRO A 43 2.98 27.08 2.38
N ASP A 44 2.75 26.05 1.55
CA ASP A 44 1.40 25.53 1.30
C ASP A 44 1.05 24.29 2.12
N TYR A 45 2.04 23.62 2.71
CA TYR A 45 1.89 22.31 3.35
C TYR A 45 2.72 22.31 4.62
N ASP A 46 2.15 22.76 5.73
CA ASP A 46 2.85 22.74 7.00
C ASP A 46 2.00 22.06 8.06
N ILE A 47 2.67 21.53 9.08
CA ILE A 47 1.99 20.89 10.20
C ILE A 47 2.75 21.12 11.50
N ASP A 48 2.02 21.48 12.53
CA ASP A 48 2.51 21.57 13.89
C ASP A 48 2.18 20.26 14.60
N LEU A 49 3.23 19.51 14.95
CA LEU A 49 3.12 18.27 15.69
C LEU A 49 3.69 18.46 17.09
N THR A 50 2.94 18.06 18.09
CA THR A 50 3.42 17.94 19.46
C THR A 50 4.47 16.82 19.56
N PRO A 51 5.36 16.85 20.56
CA PRO A 51 6.32 15.78 20.78
C PRO A 51 5.69 14.38 20.89
N ASP A 52 4.50 14.29 21.50
CA ASP A 52 3.80 13.02 21.67
C ASP A 52 3.21 12.50 20.36
N GLU A 53 2.71 13.37 19.48
CA GLU A 53 2.29 12.98 18.13
C GLU A 53 3.47 12.47 17.30
N VAL A 54 4.64 13.12 17.38
CA VAL A 54 5.85 12.65 16.69
C VAL A 54 6.30 11.29 17.23
N LYS A 55 6.28 11.08 18.55
CA LYS A 55 6.56 9.77 19.17
C LYS A 55 5.57 8.70 18.72
N SER A 56 4.29 9.04 18.60
CA SER A 56 3.25 8.12 18.10
C SER A 56 3.52 7.72 16.66
N LEU A 57 3.86 8.67 15.78
CA LEU A 57 4.25 8.38 14.40
C LEU A 57 5.48 7.48 14.34
N TYR A 58 6.52 7.76 15.14
CA TYR A 58 7.70 6.91 15.24
C TYR A 58 7.33 5.47 15.63
N ARG A 59 6.52 5.32 16.68
CA ARG A 59 6.04 4.02 17.16
C ARG A 59 5.31 3.26 16.04
N ASP A 60 4.37 3.90 15.35
CA ASP A 60 3.61 3.26 14.27
C ASP A 60 4.53 2.75 13.15
N LEU A 61 5.53 3.54 12.73
CA LEU A 61 6.49 3.12 11.70
C LEU A 61 7.26 1.86 12.13
N VAL A 62 7.71 1.82 13.40
CA VAL A 62 8.44 0.66 13.95
C VAL A 62 7.54 -0.58 14.05
N MET A 63 6.31 -0.43 14.55
CA MET A 63 5.37 -1.55 14.67
C MET A 63 5.04 -2.17 13.32
N VAL A 64 4.71 -1.33 12.33
CA VAL A 64 4.36 -1.78 10.97
C VAL A 64 5.54 -2.48 10.31
N ARG A 65 6.77 -1.96 10.46
CA ARG A 65 7.98 -2.64 9.96
C ARG A 65 8.22 -3.96 10.67
N ARG A 66 7.97 -4.05 11.97
CA ARG A 66 8.15 -5.29 12.72
C ARG A 66 7.19 -6.38 12.29
N VAL A 67 5.92 -6.04 12.04
CA VAL A 67 4.91 -6.93 11.43
C VAL A 67 5.38 -7.41 10.05
N ASP A 68 5.87 -6.49 9.22
CA ASP A 68 6.37 -6.80 7.88
C ASP A 68 7.51 -7.82 7.89
N LEU A 69 8.51 -7.59 8.75
CA LEU A 69 9.64 -8.50 8.92
C LEU A 69 9.21 -9.87 9.46
N GLU A 70 8.23 -9.89 10.36
CA GLU A 70 7.67 -11.14 10.90
C GLU A 70 6.97 -11.95 9.81
N ALA A 71 6.15 -11.30 8.99
CA ALA A 71 5.45 -11.93 7.88
C ALA A 71 6.42 -12.49 6.83
N VAL A 72 7.49 -11.77 6.50
CA VAL A 72 8.57 -12.31 5.64
C VAL A 72 9.21 -13.55 6.25
N SER A 73 9.44 -13.57 7.57
CA SER A 73 9.98 -14.74 8.27
C SER A 73 9.03 -15.92 8.23
N LEU A 74 7.75 -15.71 8.51
CA LEU A 74 6.70 -16.73 8.46
C LEU A 74 6.57 -17.33 7.06
N GLN A 75 6.60 -16.50 6.02
CA GLN A 75 6.57 -16.98 4.64
C GLN A 75 7.76 -17.89 4.32
N ARG A 76 8.97 -17.52 4.74
CA ARG A 76 10.19 -18.34 4.53
C ARG A 76 10.14 -19.66 5.30
N GLN A 77 9.33 -19.75 6.34
CA GLN A 77 9.08 -20.97 7.11
C GLN A 77 7.95 -21.83 6.51
N GLY A 78 7.29 -21.35 5.44
CA GLY A 78 6.18 -22.05 4.80
C GLY A 78 4.80 -21.76 5.42
N GLU A 79 4.73 -20.84 6.38
CA GLU A 79 3.49 -20.52 7.11
C GLU A 79 2.58 -19.54 6.38
N LEU A 80 3.11 -18.87 5.34
CA LEU A 80 2.36 -18.03 4.41
C LEU A 80 2.68 -18.48 2.98
N GLY A 81 1.71 -18.40 2.07
CA GLY A 81 1.94 -18.67 0.65
C GLY A 81 2.74 -17.56 -0.03
N LEU A 82 2.42 -16.30 0.31
CA LEU A 82 3.00 -15.10 -0.30
C LEU A 82 3.07 -13.99 0.75
N TRP A 83 4.01 -13.04 0.61
CA TRP A 83 3.91 -11.76 1.33
C TRP A 83 4.43 -10.61 0.47
N ALA A 84 3.76 -9.46 0.55
CA ALA A 84 4.10 -8.25 -0.20
C ALA A 84 4.74 -7.21 0.72
N SER A 85 6.05 -7.30 0.95
CA SER A 85 6.72 -6.46 1.95
C SER A 85 6.59 -4.96 1.69
N LEU A 86 6.25 -4.18 2.74
CA LEU A 86 6.14 -2.72 2.63
C LEU A 86 7.48 -1.99 2.83
N LEU A 87 8.58 -2.69 3.15
CA LEU A 87 9.85 -2.11 3.55
C LEU A 87 10.28 -0.90 2.70
N GLY A 88 10.42 0.25 3.37
CA GLY A 88 10.79 1.55 2.79
C GLY A 88 9.61 2.47 2.50
N GLN A 89 8.36 1.98 2.58
CA GLN A 89 7.13 2.73 2.30
C GLN A 89 6.30 3.01 3.57
N GLU A 90 6.87 2.78 4.76
CA GLU A 90 6.18 2.93 6.05
C GLU A 90 5.60 4.34 6.22
N ALA A 91 6.38 5.39 5.92
CA ALA A 91 5.96 6.78 6.10
C ALA A 91 4.81 7.19 5.17
N ALA A 92 4.85 6.77 3.91
CA ALA A 92 3.77 7.01 2.96
C ALA A 92 2.43 6.44 3.49
N GLN A 93 2.47 5.24 4.06
CA GLN A 93 1.28 4.55 4.56
C GLN A 93 0.83 5.07 5.92
N VAL A 94 1.74 5.25 6.88
CA VAL A 94 1.40 5.76 8.23
C VAL A 94 0.98 7.23 8.15
N GLY A 95 1.70 8.07 7.40
CA GLY A 95 1.37 9.49 7.27
C GLY A 95 0.01 9.70 6.62
N SER A 96 -0.28 9.02 5.50
CA SER A 96 -1.61 9.08 4.89
C SER A 96 -2.69 8.39 5.72
N GLY A 97 -2.35 7.27 6.38
CA GLY A 97 -3.23 6.51 7.26
C GLY A 97 -3.70 7.31 8.47
N ARG A 98 -2.80 8.06 9.11
CA ARG A 98 -3.12 8.94 10.25
C ARG A 98 -3.76 10.27 9.86
N ALA A 99 -3.75 10.64 8.57
CA ALA A 99 -4.50 11.79 8.06
C ALA A 99 -6.01 11.51 7.93
N LEU A 100 -6.41 10.24 7.92
CA LEU A 100 -7.81 9.81 7.80
C LEU A 100 -8.55 10.04 9.11
N THR A 101 -9.78 10.55 9.00
CA THR A 101 -10.74 10.54 10.09
C THR A 101 -11.40 9.16 10.20
N ASN A 102 -12.14 8.91 11.27
CA ASN A 102 -12.93 7.69 11.38
C ASN A 102 -14.04 7.59 10.33
N ALA A 103 -14.46 8.71 9.74
CA ALA A 103 -15.54 8.76 8.76
C ALA A 103 -15.07 8.50 7.32
N ASP A 104 -13.76 8.62 7.05
CA ASP A 104 -13.19 8.40 5.72
C ASP A 104 -13.05 6.90 5.40
N MET A 105 -13.19 6.54 4.13
CA MET A 105 -13.02 5.16 3.64
C MET A 105 -11.72 5.02 2.86
N ALA A 106 -10.93 4.00 3.17
CA ALA A 106 -9.68 3.70 2.48
C ALA A 106 -9.78 2.43 1.62
N PHE A 107 -9.36 2.53 0.35
CA PHE A 107 -9.28 1.42 -0.60
C PHE A 107 -7.82 1.01 -0.86
N PRO A 108 -7.35 -0.12 -0.31
CA PRO A 108 -5.99 -0.59 -0.48
C PRO A 108 -5.79 -1.42 -1.76
N THR A 109 -4.52 -1.64 -2.11
CA THR A 109 -4.08 -2.77 -2.94
C THR A 109 -3.79 -3.98 -2.06
N TYR A 110 -2.65 -4.65 -2.26
CA TYR A 110 -2.14 -5.77 -1.49
C TYR A 110 -0.98 -5.39 -0.56
N ARG A 111 -0.59 -4.10 -0.47
CA ARG A 111 0.63 -3.65 0.24
C ARG A 111 0.39 -2.60 1.32
N GLU A 112 -0.85 -2.18 1.55
CA GLU A 112 -1.19 -1.09 2.48
C GLU A 112 -1.30 -1.56 3.95
N HIS A 113 -0.32 -2.33 4.43
CA HIS A 113 -0.34 -2.86 5.80
C HIS A 113 -0.20 -1.75 6.85
N GLY A 114 0.53 -0.67 6.55
CA GLY A 114 0.64 0.50 7.41
C GLY A 114 -0.66 1.31 7.49
N VAL A 115 -1.44 1.35 6.41
CA VAL A 115 -2.78 1.95 6.43
C VAL A 115 -3.71 1.07 7.25
N ALA A 116 -3.69 -0.25 7.04
CA ALA A 116 -4.47 -1.21 7.83
C ALA A 116 -4.20 -1.06 9.34
N TRP A 117 -2.93 -0.90 9.73
CA TRP A 117 -2.52 -0.60 11.10
C TRP A 117 -3.15 0.70 11.62
N CYS A 118 -3.13 1.78 10.83
CA CYS A 118 -3.75 3.05 11.22
C CYS A 118 -5.28 2.98 11.32
N ARG A 119 -5.90 1.97 10.70
CA ARG A 119 -7.34 1.67 10.73
C ARG A 119 -7.71 0.59 11.75
N ASP A 120 -6.79 0.29 12.68
CA ASP A 120 -6.94 -0.69 13.76
C ASP A 120 -7.30 -2.11 13.27
N VAL A 121 -6.90 -2.46 12.05
CA VAL A 121 -7.01 -3.83 11.54
C VAL A 121 -5.91 -4.67 12.17
N ASP A 122 -6.31 -5.71 12.90
CA ASP A 122 -5.39 -6.68 13.48
C ASP A 122 -4.49 -7.30 12.39
N PRO A 123 -3.14 -7.20 12.50
CA PRO A 123 -2.21 -7.76 11.52
C PRO A 123 -2.45 -9.23 11.16
N VAL A 124 -2.95 -10.04 12.10
CA VAL A 124 -3.22 -11.47 11.84
C VAL A 124 -4.34 -11.67 10.82
N LYS A 125 -5.30 -10.74 10.73
CA LYS A 125 -6.35 -10.78 9.69
C LYS A 125 -5.76 -10.61 8.29
N LEU A 126 -4.70 -9.81 8.15
CA LEU A 126 -3.95 -9.67 6.91
C LEU A 126 -3.22 -10.99 6.59
N LEU A 127 -2.54 -11.57 7.58
CA LEU A 127 -1.82 -12.84 7.42
C LEU A 127 -2.74 -13.99 7.01
N GLY A 128 -3.98 -14.05 7.51
CA GLY A 128 -4.94 -15.08 7.15
C GLY A 128 -5.21 -15.17 5.65
N MET A 129 -5.28 -14.02 4.97
CA MET A 129 -5.42 -13.98 3.51
C MET A 129 -4.18 -14.53 2.80
N PHE A 130 -2.98 -14.15 3.25
CA PHE A 130 -1.70 -14.57 2.66
C PHE A 130 -1.30 -16.01 3.00
N ARG A 131 -1.82 -16.56 4.10
CA ARG A 131 -1.77 -17.99 4.45
C ARG A 131 -2.74 -18.80 3.59
N GLY A 132 -3.78 -18.17 3.06
CA GLY A 132 -4.81 -18.83 2.26
C GLY A 132 -5.90 -19.50 3.08
N VAL A 133 -6.15 -19.03 4.31
CA VAL A 133 -7.20 -19.57 5.20
C VAL A 133 -8.51 -18.79 5.15
N ASN A 134 -8.53 -17.62 4.48
CA ASN A 134 -9.74 -16.85 4.23
C ASN A 134 -9.59 -15.92 3.00
N HIS A 135 -10.70 -15.30 2.58
CA HIS A 135 -10.77 -14.38 1.43
C HIS A 135 -10.67 -12.89 1.79
N GLY A 136 -10.14 -12.56 2.98
CA GLY A 136 -10.17 -11.21 3.55
C GLY A 136 -10.89 -11.21 4.89
N GLY A 137 -10.11 -11.17 5.97
CA GLY A 137 -10.56 -11.53 7.32
C GLY A 137 -11.20 -10.41 8.16
N TRP A 138 -11.69 -9.33 7.56
CA TRP A 138 -12.36 -8.25 8.30
C TRP A 138 -13.57 -7.69 7.56
N ASN A 139 -14.48 -7.10 8.32
CA ASN A 139 -15.57 -6.30 7.78
C ASN A 139 -15.05 -4.90 7.43
N PRO A 140 -15.13 -4.44 6.17
CA PRO A 140 -14.69 -3.12 5.78
C PRO A 140 -15.34 -1.98 6.57
N ALA A 141 -16.61 -2.11 6.96
CA ALA A 141 -17.35 -1.06 7.65
C ALA A 141 -16.89 -0.83 9.11
N GLU A 142 -16.33 -1.86 9.77
CA GLU A 142 -15.83 -1.75 11.15
C GLU A 142 -14.55 -0.90 11.22
N HIS A 143 -13.76 -0.92 10.15
CA HIS A 143 -12.46 -0.27 10.08
C HIS A 143 -12.43 0.90 9.09
N ASN A 144 -13.51 1.17 8.35
CA ASN A 144 -13.54 1.96 7.10
C ASN A 144 -12.28 1.74 6.24
N PHE A 145 -11.97 0.47 6.04
CA PHE A 145 -10.83 0.00 5.27
C PHE A 145 -11.27 -1.19 4.43
N HIS A 146 -11.32 -0.99 3.11
CA HIS A 146 -11.77 -2.02 2.19
C HIS A 146 -10.83 -3.23 2.23
N LEU A 147 -11.35 -4.40 1.84
CA LEU A 147 -10.54 -5.61 1.65
C LEU A 147 -9.44 -5.37 0.62
N TYR A 148 -8.33 -6.09 0.78
CA TYR A 148 -7.22 -6.06 -0.16
C TYR A 148 -7.66 -6.45 -1.56
N THR A 149 -7.20 -5.67 -2.53
CA THR A 149 -7.48 -5.89 -3.95
C THR A 149 -6.23 -6.39 -4.65
N ILE A 150 -6.32 -7.60 -5.23
CA ILE A 150 -5.21 -8.24 -5.96
C ILE A 150 -5.19 -7.82 -7.44
N VAL A 151 -6.37 -7.54 -8.03
CA VAL A 151 -6.48 -7.11 -9.42
C VAL A 151 -6.09 -5.64 -9.53
N ILE A 152 -4.89 -5.39 -10.05
CA ILE A 152 -4.24 -4.08 -10.06
C ILE A 152 -5.10 -3.04 -10.78
N GLY A 153 -5.45 -1.96 -10.08
CA GLY A 153 -6.13 -0.79 -10.64
C GLY A 153 -7.64 -0.78 -10.38
N THR A 154 -8.28 -1.95 -10.31
CA THR A 154 -9.75 -2.08 -10.16
C THR A 154 -10.31 -1.34 -8.95
N GLN A 155 -9.58 -1.32 -7.83
CA GLN A 155 -9.99 -0.63 -6.61
C GLN A 155 -10.16 0.88 -6.81
N THR A 156 -9.52 1.49 -7.82
CA THR A 156 -9.66 2.93 -8.11
C THR A 156 -11.06 3.26 -8.60
N LEU A 157 -11.66 2.46 -9.49
CA LEU A 157 -13.04 2.65 -9.93
C LEU A 157 -14.03 2.41 -8.79
N HIS A 158 -13.82 1.37 -7.98
CA HIS A 158 -14.67 1.10 -6.82
C HIS A 158 -14.61 2.25 -5.80
N ALA A 159 -13.42 2.78 -5.52
CA ALA A 159 -13.25 3.93 -4.64
C ALA A 159 -13.96 5.18 -5.15
N VAL A 160 -13.86 5.48 -6.45
CA VAL A 160 -14.57 6.61 -7.06
C VAL A 160 -16.08 6.42 -6.98
N GLY A 161 -16.58 5.21 -7.28
CA GLY A 161 -18.00 4.88 -7.14
C GLY A 161 -18.50 5.05 -5.70
N TYR A 162 -17.72 4.60 -4.72
CA TYR A 162 -18.02 4.78 -3.30
C TYR A 162 -18.04 6.26 -2.91
N ALA A 163 -17.04 7.04 -3.32
CA ALA A 163 -16.96 8.49 -3.08
C ALA A 163 -18.17 9.23 -3.67
N MET A 164 -18.58 8.88 -4.89
CA MET A 164 -19.80 9.43 -5.51
C MET A 164 -21.07 9.05 -4.75
N GLY A 165 -21.13 7.84 -4.18
CA GLY A 165 -22.20 7.40 -3.28
C GLY A 165 -22.27 8.28 -2.03
N MET A 166 -21.16 8.45 -1.32
CA MET A 166 -21.06 9.29 -0.13
C MET A 166 -21.52 10.73 -0.40
N GLN A 167 -21.11 11.29 -1.53
CA GLN A 167 -21.52 12.62 -1.98
C GLN A 167 -23.05 12.71 -2.18
N ARG A 168 -23.67 11.69 -2.81
CA ARG A 168 -25.12 11.65 -3.06
C ARG A 168 -25.93 11.43 -1.79
N ASP A 169 -25.36 10.74 -0.81
CA ASP A 169 -25.94 10.55 0.52
C ASP A 169 -25.79 11.80 1.40
N GLY A 170 -25.09 12.84 0.93
CA GLY A 170 -24.85 14.08 1.67
C GLY A 170 -23.81 13.94 2.78
N ALA A 171 -22.99 12.89 2.75
CA ALA A 171 -21.95 12.61 3.74
C ALA A 171 -20.64 13.38 3.47
N VAL A 172 -20.72 14.60 2.94
CA VAL A 172 -19.58 15.49 2.63
C VAL A 172 -19.78 16.84 3.33
N GLY A 173 -18.71 17.61 3.52
CA GLY A 173 -18.71 18.89 4.27
C GLY A 173 -17.63 18.93 5.34
N GLU A 174 -17.70 19.92 6.24
CA GLU A 174 -16.69 20.16 7.29
C GLU A 174 -16.46 18.93 8.19
N ASP A 175 -17.54 18.26 8.59
CA ASP A 175 -17.54 17.00 9.35
C ASP A 175 -17.90 15.78 8.48
N GLY A 176 -17.77 15.93 7.17
CA GLY A 176 -18.10 14.89 6.20
C GLY A 176 -17.02 13.81 6.09
N SER A 177 -17.17 13.00 5.06
CA SER A 177 -16.30 11.88 4.75
C SER A 177 -15.73 12.03 3.34
N ALA A 178 -14.51 11.56 3.15
CA ALA A 178 -13.89 11.38 1.84
C ALA A 178 -13.41 9.94 1.66
N THR A 179 -13.09 9.60 0.41
CA THR A 179 -12.45 8.33 0.09
C THR A 179 -10.97 8.57 -0.21
N ILE A 180 -10.09 7.69 0.26
CA ILE A 180 -8.71 7.59 -0.26
C ILE A 180 -8.54 6.25 -0.95
N VAL A 181 -7.83 6.24 -2.07
CA VAL A 181 -7.47 5.01 -2.78
C VAL A 181 -5.99 4.93 -3.05
N TYR A 182 -5.43 3.77 -2.73
CA TYR A 182 -4.01 3.49 -2.90
C TYR A 182 -3.74 2.68 -4.16
N PHE A 183 -2.63 2.97 -4.81
CA PHE A 183 -2.11 2.20 -5.94
C PHE A 183 -0.62 2.47 -6.16
N GLY A 184 0.07 1.58 -6.87
CA GLY A 184 1.49 1.74 -7.19
C GLY A 184 1.74 2.44 -8.53
N ASP A 185 2.99 2.81 -8.79
CA ASP A 185 3.43 3.41 -10.06
C ASP A 185 3.07 2.57 -11.29
N GLY A 186 3.29 1.25 -11.25
CA GLY A 186 2.89 0.35 -12.34
C GLY A 186 1.38 0.27 -12.58
N ALA A 187 0.57 0.48 -11.54
CA ALA A 187 -0.89 0.47 -11.68
C ALA A 187 -1.39 1.64 -12.52
N THR A 188 -0.62 2.73 -12.61
CA THR A 188 -1.00 3.90 -13.42
C THR A 188 -1.07 3.61 -14.92
N SER A 189 -0.52 2.49 -15.38
CA SER A 189 -0.61 2.02 -16.76
C SER A 189 -1.88 1.19 -17.04
N GLN A 190 -2.69 0.88 -16.02
CA GLN A 190 -3.97 0.18 -16.18
C GLN A 190 -5.08 1.12 -16.65
N GLY A 191 -6.03 0.57 -17.43
CA GLY A 191 -7.21 1.30 -17.91
C GLY A 191 -8.05 1.86 -16.78
N ASP A 192 -8.32 1.04 -15.76
CA ASP A 192 -9.16 1.39 -14.60
C ASP A 192 -8.70 2.66 -13.89
N VAL A 193 -7.38 2.87 -13.73
CA VAL A 193 -6.85 4.09 -13.10
C VAL A 193 -7.13 5.33 -13.95
N ASN A 194 -7.04 5.19 -15.28
CA ASN A 194 -7.34 6.27 -16.22
C ASN A 194 -8.84 6.61 -16.23
N GLU A 195 -9.69 5.59 -16.23
CA GLU A 195 -11.14 5.73 -16.16
C GLU A 195 -11.55 6.34 -14.82
N ALA A 196 -10.96 5.91 -13.70
CA ALA A 196 -11.23 6.45 -12.37
C ALA A 196 -10.91 7.95 -12.29
N PHE A 197 -9.80 8.41 -12.88
CA PHE A 197 -9.49 9.84 -12.97
C PHE A 197 -10.54 10.61 -13.77
N THR A 198 -11.03 10.03 -14.88
CA THR A 198 -12.10 10.64 -15.69
C THR A 198 -13.39 10.78 -14.90
N TRP A 199 -13.84 9.70 -14.24
CA TRP A 199 -15.06 9.72 -13.43
C TRP A 199 -14.93 10.67 -12.23
N ALA A 200 -13.83 10.61 -11.49
CA ALA A 200 -13.63 11.48 -10.33
C ALA A 200 -13.67 12.96 -10.69
N SER A 201 -13.05 13.33 -11.82
CA SER A 201 -13.03 14.71 -12.32
C SER A 201 -14.43 15.19 -12.73
N VAL A 202 -15.11 14.46 -13.62
CA VAL A 202 -16.41 14.87 -14.17
C VAL A 202 -17.49 14.99 -13.09
N PHE A 203 -17.43 14.14 -12.07
CA PHE A 203 -18.41 14.14 -10.97
C PHE A 203 -17.97 14.94 -9.75
N ASN A 204 -16.79 15.57 -9.78
CA ASN A 204 -16.22 16.26 -8.63
C ASN A 204 -16.24 15.39 -7.37
N ALA A 205 -15.82 14.13 -7.51
CA ALA A 205 -15.95 13.13 -6.45
C ALA A 205 -15.01 13.45 -5.27
N PRO A 206 -15.44 13.22 -4.01
CA PRO A 206 -14.62 13.47 -2.81
C PRO A 206 -13.59 12.35 -2.61
N VAL A 207 -12.60 12.26 -3.51
CA VAL A 207 -11.61 11.18 -3.53
C VAL A 207 -10.17 11.67 -3.63
N VAL A 208 -9.30 11.13 -2.78
CA VAL A 208 -7.85 11.30 -2.86
C VAL A 208 -7.22 10.05 -3.48
N PHE A 209 -6.51 10.23 -4.58
CA PHE A 209 -5.71 9.19 -5.21
C PHE A 209 -4.31 9.23 -4.62
N PHE A 210 -3.89 8.17 -3.91
CA PHE A 210 -2.59 8.08 -3.26
C PHE A 210 -1.70 7.07 -3.99
N CYS A 211 -0.87 7.56 -4.89
CA CYS A 211 0.06 6.77 -5.67
C CYS A 211 1.38 6.57 -4.92
N GLN A 212 1.64 5.34 -4.46
CA GLN A 212 2.94 4.96 -3.91
C GLN A 212 3.91 4.67 -5.07
N ASN A 213 4.64 5.69 -5.52
CA ASN A 213 5.68 5.54 -6.53
C ASN A 213 6.94 4.99 -5.87
N ASN A 214 7.10 3.67 -5.91
CA ASN A 214 8.21 2.98 -5.28
C ASN A 214 9.31 2.56 -6.27
N GLN A 215 9.24 3.16 -7.47
CA GLN A 215 10.15 3.06 -8.61
C GLN A 215 10.10 1.74 -9.40
N TRP A 216 9.35 0.74 -8.95
CA TRP A 216 9.39 -0.62 -9.51
C TRP A 216 8.03 -1.33 -9.54
N ALA A 217 7.57 -1.68 -10.75
CA ALA A 217 6.46 -2.59 -10.98
C ALA A 217 6.99 -4.02 -11.22
N ILE A 218 7.04 -4.84 -10.18
CA ILE A 218 7.76 -6.13 -10.17
C ILE A 218 9.24 -5.91 -10.52
N SER A 219 9.61 -6.16 -11.77
CA SER A 219 10.96 -5.98 -12.34
C SER A 219 11.05 -4.83 -13.32
N GLU A 220 9.93 -4.18 -13.64
CA GLU A 220 9.87 -3.12 -14.64
C GLU A 220 10.07 -1.75 -13.95
N PRO A 221 11.10 -0.98 -14.35
CA PRO A 221 11.39 0.29 -13.72
C PRO A 221 10.46 1.41 -14.20
N LEU A 222 10.35 2.47 -13.40
CA LEU A 222 9.41 3.59 -13.62
C LEU A 222 9.53 4.23 -15.02
N GLU A 223 10.74 4.39 -15.55
CA GLU A 223 10.97 5.05 -16.85
C GLU A 223 10.38 4.28 -18.04
N LYS A 224 10.03 3.01 -17.85
CA LYS A 224 9.31 2.21 -18.83
C LYS A 224 7.79 2.23 -18.62
N GLN A 225 7.32 2.73 -17.49
CA GLN A 225 5.89 2.94 -17.19
C GLN A 225 5.41 4.33 -17.63
N THR A 226 6.20 5.37 -17.36
CA THR A 226 5.82 6.76 -17.65
C THR A 226 7.02 7.60 -18.06
N ARG A 227 6.77 8.63 -18.88
CA ARG A 227 7.76 9.63 -19.30
C ARG A 227 7.71 10.92 -18.48
N ILE A 228 6.69 11.08 -17.64
CA ILE A 228 6.49 12.25 -16.79
C ILE A 228 6.29 11.82 -15.34
N PRO A 229 6.60 12.69 -14.34
CA PRO A 229 6.20 12.47 -12.96
C PRO A 229 4.70 12.17 -12.86
N LEU A 230 4.34 11.19 -12.03
CA LEU A 230 2.98 10.64 -12.00
C LEU A 230 1.95 11.67 -11.52
N TYR A 231 2.31 12.56 -10.59
CA TYR A 231 1.42 13.62 -10.11
C TYR A 231 0.91 14.52 -11.24
N ARG A 232 1.71 14.73 -12.30
CA ARG A 232 1.33 15.59 -13.43
C ARG A 232 0.20 15.01 -14.26
N ARG A 233 -0.05 13.70 -14.18
CA ARG A 233 -1.17 13.06 -14.90
C ARG A 233 -2.50 13.69 -14.52
N ALA A 234 -2.69 14.04 -13.24
CA ALA A 234 -3.92 14.67 -12.74
C ALA A 234 -4.31 15.95 -13.51
N SER A 235 -3.32 16.77 -13.90
CA SER A 235 -3.56 17.99 -14.67
C SER A 235 -4.21 17.71 -16.04
N GLY A 236 -3.89 16.58 -16.67
CA GLY A 236 -4.51 16.15 -17.93
C GLY A 236 -5.98 15.75 -17.79
N PHE A 237 -6.42 15.45 -16.57
CA PHE A 237 -7.82 15.15 -16.23
C PHE A 237 -8.53 16.33 -15.55
N GLY A 238 -7.84 17.46 -15.34
CA GLY A 238 -8.46 18.68 -14.81
C GLY A 238 -8.55 18.78 -13.28
N PHE A 239 -7.70 18.05 -12.53
CA PHE A 239 -7.66 18.15 -11.07
C PHE A 239 -6.21 18.22 -10.52
N PRO A 240 -5.99 18.70 -9.28
CA PRO A 240 -4.64 18.93 -8.76
C PRO A 240 -3.87 17.63 -8.52
N GLY A 241 -2.55 17.71 -8.73
CA GLY A 241 -1.60 16.68 -8.38
C GLY A 241 -0.43 17.25 -7.57
N VAL A 242 -0.01 16.55 -6.53
CA VAL A 242 1.09 16.93 -5.63
C VAL A 242 2.07 15.78 -5.52
N ARG A 243 3.37 16.07 -5.52
CA ARG A 243 4.43 15.08 -5.26
C ARG A 243 5.03 15.33 -3.89
N VAL A 244 5.04 14.31 -3.04
CA VAL A 244 5.51 14.34 -1.65
C VAL A 244 6.65 13.36 -1.46
N ASP A 245 7.61 13.67 -0.58
CA ASP A 245 8.62 12.71 -0.15
C ASP A 245 7.91 11.57 0.61
N GLY A 246 7.80 10.40 -0.03
CA GLY A 246 7.09 9.25 0.54
C GLY A 246 7.81 8.62 1.74
N ASN A 247 9.04 9.02 2.01
CA ASN A 247 9.80 8.60 3.20
C ASN A 247 9.76 9.66 4.32
N ASP A 248 9.02 10.75 4.11
CA ASP A 248 8.76 11.80 5.09
C ASP A 248 7.33 11.66 5.61
N VAL A 249 7.19 11.14 6.83
CA VAL A 249 5.87 10.92 7.44
C VAL A 249 5.16 12.24 7.74
N PHE A 250 5.88 13.34 8.00
CA PHE A 250 5.28 14.65 8.27
C PHE A 250 4.69 15.23 6.99
N ALA A 251 5.44 15.16 5.89
CA ALA A 251 4.96 15.64 4.60
C ALA A 251 3.77 14.80 4.09
N CYS A 252 3.85 13.47 4.22
CA CYS A 252 2.73 12.59 3.86
C CYS A 252 1.47 12.90 4.69
N LEU A 253 1.61 13.13 5.99
CA LEU A 253 0.51 13.52 6.87
C LEU A 253 -0.09 14.88 6.47
N ALA A 254 0.74 15.90 6.31
CA ALA A 254 0.28 17.26 5.98
C ALA A 254 -0.45 17.32 4.64
N VAL A 255 0.16 16.78 3.58
CA VAL A 255 -0.43 16.79 2.22
C VAL A 255 -1.71 15.97 2.17
N THR A 256 -1.74 14.80 2.80
CA THR A 256 -2.95 13.95 2.81
C THR A 256 -4.07 14.59 3.61
N THR A 257 -3.77 15.22 4.76
CA THR A 257 -4.77 15.91 5.59
C THR A 257 -5.46 17.01 4.80
N GLN A 258 -4.68 17.83 4.08
CA GLN A 258 -5.22 18.91 3.26
C GLN A 258 -6.00 18.37 2.06
N ALA A 259 -5.52 17.34 1.37
CA ALA A 259 -6.21 16.75 0.23
C ALA A 259 -7.56 16.12 0.64
N LEU A 260 -7.60 15.41 1.77
CA LEU A 260 -8.83 14.83 2.31
C LEU A 260 -9.81 15.91 2.74
N LYS A 261 -9.33 16.97 3.40
CA LYS A 261 -10.16 18.14 3.74
C LYS A 261 -10.76 18.78 2.49
N ALA A 262 -9.94 19.05 1.47
CA ALA A 262 -10.42 19.65 0.22
C ALA A 262 -11.46 18.75 -0.49
N ALA A 263 -11.24 17.44 -0.51
CA ALA A 263 -12.19 16.47 -1.05
C ALA A 263 -13.54 16.53 -0.31
N ARG A 264 -13.52 16.53 1.03
CA ARG A 264 -14.72 16.67 1.87
C ARG A 264 -15.46 17.98 1.64
N GLU A 265 -14.73 19.08 1.44
CA GLU A 265 -15.28 20.43 1.21
C GLU A 265 -15.73 20.66 -0.25
N GLY A 266 -15.76 19.61 -1.07
CA GLY A 266 -16.29 19.68 -2.44
C GLY A 266 -15.34 20.32 -3.44
N GLN A 267 -14.04 20.39 -3.15
CA GLN A 267 -13.01 20.85 -4.11
C GLN A 267 -12.61 19.76 -5.11
N GLY A 268 -13.24 18.58 -5.04
CA GLY A 268 -13.03 17.49 -5.98
C GLY A 268 -11.80 16.63 -5.68
N PRO A 269 -11.34 15.85 -6.67
CA PRO A 269 -10.27 14.89 -6.45
C PRO A 269 -8.88 15.53 -6.37
N THR A 270 -7.95 14.84 -5.71
CA THR A 270 -6.52 15.19 -5.71
C THR A 270 -5.67 13.93 -5.92
N LEU A 271 -4.60 14.03 -6.71
CA LEU A 271 -3.57 13.00 -6.82
C LEU A 271 -2.36 13.35 -5.94
N ILE A 272 -2.00 12.46 -5.04
CA ILE A 272 -0.75 12.51 -4.28
C ILE A 272 0.18 11.43 -4.85
N GLU A 273 1.34 11.83 -5.37
CA GLU A 273 2.44 10.93 -5.68
C GLU A 273 3.40 10.91 -4.48
N ALA A 274 3.36 9.84 -3.69
CA ALA A 274 4.36 9.57 -2.68
C ALA A 274 5.60 8.97 -3.35
N PHE A 275 6.64 9.79 -3.50
CA PHE A 275 7.90 9.38 -4.10
C PHE A 275 8.76 8.64 -3.06
N THR A 276 8.80 7.33 -3.17
CA THR A 276 9.41 6.42 -2.19
C THR A 276 10.18 5.31 -2.94
N TYR A 277 10.59 4.26 -2.23
CA TYR A 277 11.33 3.15 -2.80
C TYR A 277 11.02 1.83 -2.13
N ARG A 278 10.76 0.80 -2.94
CA ARG A 278 10.53 -0.56 -2.45
C ARG A 278 11.86 -1.19 -2.09
N MET A 279 12.32 -1.09 -0.85
CA MET A 279 13.64 -1.61 -0.47
C MET A 279 13.68 -3.14 -0.49
N GLY A 280 12.55 -3.80 -0.19
CA GLY A 280 12.38 -5.26 -0.31
C GLY A 280 12.24 -5.77 -1.75
N ALA A 281 12.05 -7.09 -1.87
CA ALA A 281 11.61 -7.72 -3.12
C ALA A 281 10.18 -7.32 -3.48
N HIS A 282 9.71 -7.60 -4.71
CA HIS A 282 8.32 -7.37 -5.07
C HIS A 282 7.38 -8.15 -4.15
N THR A 283 7.57 -9.45 -4.07
CA THR A 283 6.98 -10.32 -3.06
C THR A 283 8.05 -11.29 -2.60
N THR A 284 7.73 -12.14 -1.65
CA THR A 284 8.61 -13.23 -1.23
C THR A 284 8.92 -14.26 -2.32
N SER A 285 8.25 -14.20 -3.48
CA SER A 285 8.52 -15.06 -4.65
C SER A 285 9.42 -14.40 -5.70
N ASP A 286 9.93 -13.20 -5.44
CA ASP A 286 10.71 -12.39 -6.37
C ASP A 286 12.20 -12.27 -5.95
N ASP A 287 13.08 -12.06 -6.92
CA ASP A 287 14.51 -11.83 -6.72
C ASP A 287 14.95 -10.51 -7.39
N PRO A 288 15.10 -9.42 -6.61
CA PRO A 288 15.46 -8.11 -7.15
C PRO A 288 16.89 -8.04 -7.69
N THR A 289 17.78 -8.96 -7.33
CA THR A 289 19.18 -8.93 -7.81
C THR A 289 19.28 -9.15 -9.33
N ARG A 290 18.21 -9.65 -9.95
CA ARG A 290 18.12 -9.92 -11.39
C ARG A 290 17.88 -8.67 -12.23
N TYR A 291 17.37 -7.59 -11.66
CA TYR A 291 16.92 -6.42 -12.42
C TYR A 291 17.26 -5.07 -11.76
N ARG A 292 17.74 -5.06 -10.51
CA ARG A 292 18.00 -3.84 -9.74
C ARG A 292 19.44 -3.77 -9.26
N VAL A 293 20.05 -2.59 -9.37
CA VAL A 293 21.44 -2.37 -8.95
C VAL A 293 21.53 -2.12 -7.44
N ALA A 294 22.52 -2.71 -6.78
CA ALA A 294 22.67 -2.62 -5.33
C ALA A 294 22.92 -1.17 -4.83
N THR A 295 23.62 -0.35 -5.63
CA THR A 295 23.93 1.04 -5.27
C THR A 295 22.70 1.93 -5.12
N GLU A 296 21.64 1.65 -5.89
CA GLU A 296 20.36 2.34 -5.78
C GLU A 296 19.71 2.06 -4.43
N LEU A 297 19.67 0.79 -4.01
CA LEU A 297 19.15 0.38 -2.72
C LEU A 297 19.92 1.04 -1.56
N GLU A 298 21.26 1.08 -1.61
CA GLU A 298 22.06 1.71 -0.56
C GLU A 298 21.77 3.21 -0.42
N ALA A 299 21.57 3.93 -1.54
CA ALA A 299 21.19 5.34 -1.50
C ALA A 299 19.81 5.56 -0.84
N TRP A 300 18.89 4.62 -1.02
CA TRP A 300 17.55 4.69 -0.42
C TRP A 300 17.52 4.28 1.05
N LYS A 301 18.40 3.39 1.51
CA LYS A 301 18.57 3.09 2.95
C LYS A 301 18.96 4.33 3.76
N LEU A 302 19.72 5.26 3.18
CA LEU A 302 20.04 6.54 3.82
C LEU A 302 18.83 7.49 3.97
N LYS A 303 17.70 7.15 3.34
CA LYS A 303 16.45 7.90 3.39
C LYS A 303 15.37 7.15 4.17
N ASP A 304 15.75 6.17 4.99
CA ASP A 304 14.81 5.34 5.75
C ASP A 304 13.86 6.20 6.60
N PRO A 305 12.53 6.03 6.49
CA PRO A 305 11.57 6.84 7.22
C PRO A 305 11.69 6.72 8.74
N ILE A 306 12.11 5.56 9.28
CA ILE A 306 12.25 5.36 10.74
C ILE A 306 13.46 6.13 11.26
N GLU A 307 14.61 5.97 10.61
CA GLU A 307 15.85 6.65 11.02
C GLU A 307 15.69 8.17 10.94
N ARG A 308 14.93 8.65 9.96
CA ARG A 308 14.60 10.06 9.81
C ARG A 308 13.90 10.65 11.03
N VAL A 309 12.82 9.99 11.49
CA VAL A 309 12.05 10.46 12.66
C VAL A 309 12.85 10.25 13.95
N LYS A 310 13.61 9.17 14.05
CA LYS A 310 14.53 8.92 15.18
C LYS A 310 15.55 10.04 15.34
N ALA A 311 16.19 10.45 14.24
CA ALA A 311 17.15 11.56 14.23
C ALA A 311 16.50 12.87 14.67
N TYR A 312 15.28 13.16 14.21
CA TYR A 312 14.52 14.34 14.63
C TYR A 312 14.23 14.33 16.14
N LEU A 313 13.69 13.23 16.67
CA LEU A 313 13.36 13.08 18.08
C LEU A 313 14.61 13.25 18.97
N PHE A 314 15.74 12.66 18.57
CA PHE A 314 17.00 12.74 19.31
C PHE A 314 17.60 14.14 19.29
N LYS A 315 17.75 14.76 18.11
CA LYS A 315 18.37 16.10 17.97
C LYS A 315 17.60 17.17 18.72
N ASN A 316 16.28 17.09 18.73
CA ASN A 316 15.41 18.03 19.42
C ASN A 316 15.16 17.67 20.89
N ARG A 317 15.78 16.60 21.41
CA ARG A 317 15.63 16.12 22.80
C ARG A 317 14.17 15.86 23.18
N LEU A 318 13.40 15.35 22.23
CA LEU A 318 11.98 15.03 22.42
C LEU A 318 11.80 13.61 22.96
N ALA A 319 12.77 12.73 22.75
CA ALA A 319 12.82 11.38 23.29
C ALA A 319 14.25 11.05 23.79
N ASP A 320 14.33 10.14 24.75
CA ASP A 320 15.56 9.57 25.29
C ASP A 320 15.71 8.09 24.88
N GLN A 321 16.79 7.45 25.32
CA GLN A 321 17.06 6.04 25.01
C GLN A 321 15.97 5.12 25.58
N ASP A 322 15.45 5.42 26.78
CA ASP A 322 14.41 4.62 27.43
C ASP A 322 13.13 4.55 26.58
N PHE A 323 12.75 5.65 25.91
CA PHE A 323 11.64 5.65 24.95
C PHE A 323 11.91 4.70 23.77
N PHE A 324 13.09 4.78 23.15
CA PHE A 324 13.42 3.93 22.00
C PHE A 324 13.47 2.44 22.38
N ASP A 325 14.08 2.11 23.53
CA ASP A 325 14.15 0.75 24.06
C ASP A 325 12.76 0.19 24.39
N ALA A 326 11.84 1.04 24.88
CA ALA A 326 10.45 0.65 25.14
C ALA A 326 9.70 0.34 23.83
N VAL A 327 9.87 1.15 22.78
CA VAL A 327 9.27 0.89 21.47
C VAL A 327 9.82 -0.39 20.86
N ASP A 328 11.14 -0.64 20.96
CA ASP A 328 11.76 -1.88 20.48
C ASP A 328 11.24 -3.11 21.23
N THR A 329 11.10 -3.01 22.56
CA THR A 329 10.54 -4.07 23.40
C THR A 329 9.09 -4.40 23.02
N GLU A 330 8.29 -3.36 22.76
CA GLU A 330 6.91 -3.50 22.33
C GLU A 330 6.83 -4.14 20.94
N ALA A 331 7.67 -3.72 19.99
CA ALA A 331 7.74 -4.30 18.66
C ALA A 331 8.09 -5.80 18.75
N ASP A 332 9.08 -6.16 19.56
CA ASP A 332 9.44 -7.57 19.77
C ASP A 332 8.30 -8.39 20.38
N ALA A 333 7.54 -7.81 21.31
CA ALA A 333 6.34 -8.46 21.84
C ALA A 333 5.28 -8.65 20.75
N LEU A 334 5.02 -7.64 19.93
CA LEU A 334 4.10 -7.70 18.80
C LEU A 334 4.51 -8.79 17.79
N GLY A 335 5.78 -8.86 17.42
CA GLY A 335 6.27 -9.88 16.48
C GLY A 335 6.10 -11.31 17.02
N ARG A 336 6.37 -11.53 18.32
CA ARG A 336 6.11 -12.83 18.97
C ARG A 336 4.62 -13.19 18.98
N ASP A 337 3.77 -12.22 19.29
CA ASP A 337 2.32 -12.40 19.31
C ASP A 337 1.76 -12.71 17.91
N VAL A 338 2.11 -11.91 16.90
CA VAL A 338 1.70 -12.12 15.50
C VAL A 338 2.13 -13.49 14.99
N ARG A 339 3.37 -13.91 15.26
CA ARG A 339 3.85 -15.26 14.95
C ARG A 339 2.98 -16.32 15.57
N LYS A 340 2.78 -16.24 16.89
CA LYS A 340 1.99 -17.23 17.64
C LYS A 340 0.58 -17.34 17.07
N ARG A 341 -0.13 -16.22 16.93
CA ARG A 341 -1.52 -16.19 16.46
C ARG A 341 -1.65 -16.60 14.99
N CYS A 342 -0.65 -16.32 14.15
CA CYS A 342 -0.62 -16.82 12.77
C CYS A 342 -0.55 -18.34 12.71
N LEU A 343 0.28 -18.98 13.55
CA LEU A 343 0.41 -20.44 13.62
C LEU A 343 -0.85 -21.12 14.18
N GLU A 344 -1.63 -20.39 14.98
CA GLU A 344 -2.88 -20.86 15.57
C GLU A 344 -4.10 -20.63 14.65
N LEU A 345 -3.93 -20.03 13.46
CA LEU A 345 -5.01 -19.86 12.50
C LEU A 345 -5.51 -21.24 12.03
N PRO A 346 -6.82 -21.52 12.16
CA PRO A 346 -7.38 -22.78 11.72
C PRO A 346 -7.36 -22.88 10.20
N ASP A 347 -7.23 -24.10 9.70
CA ASP A 347 -7.53 -24.39 8.30
C ASP A 347 -9.03 -24.15 8.05
N PRO A 348 -9.42 -23.62 6.88
CA PRO A 348 -10.81 -23.38 6.56
C PRO A 348 -11.56 -24.71 6.41
N ASP A 349 -12.85 -24.72 6.77
CA ASP A 349 -13.74 -25.82 6.44
C ASP A 349 -13.72 -26.01 4.90
N PRO A 350 -13.46 -27.23 4.38
CA PRO A 350 -13.49 -27.48 2.95
C PRO A 350 -14.81 -27.06 2.27
N LEU A 351 -15.93 -27.08 2.99
CA LEU A 351 -17.23 -26.65 2.46
C LEU A 351 -17.40 -25.13 2.42
N ALA A 352 -16.54 -24.37 3.09
CA ALA A 352 -16.60 -22.90 3.12
C ALA A 352 -16.39 -22.27 1.73
N MET A 353 -15.76 -22.98 0.77
CA MET A 353 -15.61 -22.48 -0.61
C MET A 353 -16.94 -22.26 -1.35
N PHE A 354 -18.03 -22.88 -0.86
CA PHE A 354 -19.38 -22.71 -1.42
C PHE A 354 -20.17 -21.60 -0.71
N GLU A 355 -19.66 -21.07 0.39
CA GLU A 355 -20.30 -20.00 1.15
C GLU A 355 -20.06 -18.65 0.48
N HIS A 356 -21.01 -17.72 0.66
CA HIS A 356 -20.90 -16.32 0.21
C HIS A 356 -20.71 -16.08 -1.29
N VAL A 357 -20.86 -17.10 -2.15
CA VAL A 357 -20.88 -16.95 -3.62
C VAL A 357 -22.08 -16.11 -4.08
N TYR A 358 -23.23 -16.31 -3.41
CA TYR A 358 -24.46 -15.56 -3.61
C TYR A 358 -25.00 -15.05 -2.26
N SER A 359 -25.80 -13.99 -2.28
CA SER A 359 -26.47 -13.46 -1.08
C SER A 359 -27.64 -14.32 -0.61
N GLU A 360 -28.21 -15.14 -1.49
CA GLU A 360 -29.33 -16.04 -1.23
C GLU A 360 -28.98 -17.48 -1.64
N PRO A 361 -29.68 -18.51 -1.12
CA PRO A 361 -29.46 -19.89 -1.52
C PRO A 361 -29.52 -20.08 -3.04
N HIS A 362 -28.47 -20.65 -3.61
CA HIS A 362 -28.36 -20.91 -5.05
C HIS A 362 -28.37 -22.42 -5.30
N ALA A 363 -29.34 -22.89 -6.09
CA ALA A 363 -29.62 -24.33 -6.23
C ALA A 363 -28.42 -25.14 -6.72
N LEU A 364 -27.71 -24.66 -7.75
CA LEU A 364 -26.54 -25.36 -8.28
C LEU A 364 -25.38 -25.40 -7.28
N THR A 365 -25.14 -24.31 -6.56
CA THR A 365 -24.07 -24.22 -5.55
C THR A 365 -24.37 -25.14 -4.36
N ALA A 366 -25.65 -25.26 -3.98
CA ALA A 366 -26.07 -26.22 -2.96
C ALA A 366 -25.89 -27.67 -3.42
N GLU A 367 -26.26 -28.00 -4.67
CA GLU A 367 -26.04 -29.32 -5.25
C GLU A 367 -24.55 -29.68 -5.29
N GLU A 368 -23.70 -28.78 -5.78
CA GLU A 368 -22.25 -28.97 -5.83
C GLU A 368 -21.63 -29.13 -4.44
N ARG A 369 -22.10 -28.35 -3.45
CA ARG A 369 -21.69 -28.48 -2.04
C ARG A 369 -22.04 -29.85 -1.47
N ASP A 370 -23.25 -30.34 -1.69
CA ASP A 370 -23.70 -31.64 -1.19
C ASP A 370 -22.93 -32.79 -1.87
N GLN A 371 -22.67 -32.68 -3.18
CA GLN A 371 -21.83 -33.63 -3.91
C GLN A 371 -20.40 -33.66 -3.35
N PHE A 372 -19.81 -32.49 -3.07
CA PHE A 372 -18.47 -32.41 -2.51
C PHE A 372 -18.40 -32.92 -1.06
N ALA A 373 -19.41 -32.65 -0.24
CA ALA A 373 -19.53 -33.21 1.10
C ALA A 373 -19.60 -34.75 1.07
N ALA A 374 -20.39 -35.32 0.16
CA ALA A 374 -20.47 -36.77 -0.05
C ALA A 374 -19.13 -37.36 -0.53
N TYR A 375 -18.41 -36.65 -1.40
CA TYR A 375 -17.07 -37.03 -1.83
C TYR A 375 -16.08 -37.09 -0.66
N LEU A 376 -16.06 -36.07 0.21
CA LEU A 376 -15.17 -36.03 1.38
C LEU A 376 -15.48 -37.16 2.38
N ALA A 377 -16.76 -37.40 2.67
CA ALA A 377 -17.18 -38.48 3.57
C ALA A 377 -16.73 -39.88 3.08
N GLY A 378 -16.59 -40.06 1.76
CA GLY A 378 -16.08 -41.30 1.17
C GLY A 378 -14.63 -41.64 1.54
N PHE A 379 -13.81 -40.67 1.98
CA PHE A 379 -12.44 -40.92 2.45
C PHE A 379 -12.37 -41.27 3.94
N ASP A 380 -13.30 -40.74 4.75
CA ASP A 380 -13.39 -41.07 6.18
C ASP A 380 -13.75 -42.55 6.40
N ASP A 381 -14.64 -43.08 5.54
CA ASP A 381 -15.01 -44.51 5.54
C ASP A 381 -13.85 -45.43 5.10
N ALA A 382 -12.94 -44.94 4.26
CA ALA A 382 -11.76 -45.70 3.83
C ALA A 382 -10.66 -45.77 4.90
N ALA A 383 -10.49 -44.70 5.69
CA ALA A 383 -9.51 -44.65 6.78
C ALA A 383 -9.90 -45.54 7.99
N GLY A 384 -11.18 -45.86 8.18
CA GLY A 384 -11.66 -46.80 9.19
C GLY A 384 -11.48 -48.29 8.84
N GLY A 385 -11.02 -48.61 7.62
CA GLY A 385 -10.92 -49.98 7.10
C GLY A 385 -9.57 -50.69 7.31
N GLU A 386 -8.51 -49.97 7.71
CA GLU A 386 -7.14 -50.51 7.87
C GLU A 386 -6.75 -50.84 9.33
N THR A 387 -7.72 -51.18 10.19
CA THR A 387 -7.45 -51.94 11.41
C THR A 387 -8.04 -53.34 11.31
N ARG A 388 -7.26 -54.27 10.74
CA ARG A 388 -7.47 -55.70 10.91
C ARG A 388 -6.16 -56.45 11.08
#